data_AF-A0AA88HG22-F1
#
_entry.id   AF-A0AA88HG22-F1
#
_cell.length_a   1.000
_cell.length_b   1.000
_cell.length_c   1.000
_cell.angle_alpha   90.00
_cell.angle_beta   90.00
_cell.angle_gamma   90.00
#
_symmetry.space_group_name_H-M   'P 1'
#
loop_
_entity.id
_entity.type
_entity.pdbx_description
1 polymer ?
#
loop_
_entity_poly.entity_id
_entity_poly.type
_entity_poly.pdbx_seq_one_letter_code
_entity_poly.pdbx_strand_id
1 'polypeptide(L)'
;MYRPREEYELESRQGSGRSGRLYPDIQSEMDDELGRESLKWKEVFVRLDRNRDGRIALHELKDFVQASPEEFQSLGQDVIEEIFFLCDKDSNGYLDEHEFMTMVKDHVLRRRHPDLHRLLSFASKVVVPQKSRREAVNIKVEEFRCCPPPLLFILLSLVELGVFIYYAIECSNDGATLTAEGPVPILSPLIYNPRRRYEAWRYFSYMLIHSGYVHIISNIVVQILLGVPLEMFHGPLRLFVIYISGVIAGSLGTSVSDPRVYLAGASGGVYAVLTAHVSSIILNWNELEFAPIRLAAFLIFFCVDLGVAVYTRYTLPPGATKVGYVAHLAGAIAGLLVGINVLRNVSVNPWEKYCWWVCLFLYFILLGAAVAWNIAYADYFPPDDTQPLQPGHCRIY
;
A
#
# COMPACT_ATOMS: atom_id res chain seq x y z
N MET A 1 6.48 -37.78 57.05
CA MET A 1 7.16 -38.74 56.15
C MET A 1 6.85 -38.31 54.73
N TYR A 2 7.74 -37.58 54.07
CA TYR A 2 8.91 -38.06 53.29
C TYR A 2 8.54 -38.44 51.84
N ARG A 3 9.08 -37.60 50.95
CA ARG A 3 9.27 -37.62 49.48
C ARG A 3 9.77 -38.97 48.90
N PRO A 4 9.87 -39.19 47.56
CA PRO A 4 10.55 -38.30 46.57
C PRO A 4 9.86 -38.20 45.18
N ARG A 5 10.02 -37.15 44.36
CA ARG A 5 11.18 -36.65 43.58
C ARG A 5 11.87 -37.73 42.74
N GLU A 6 11.56 -37.77 41.43
CA GLU A 6 12.48 -38.27 40.42
C GLU A 6 12.66 -37.22 39.32
N GLU A 7 13.86 -37.26 38.77
CA GLU A 7 14.63 -36.19 38.16
C GLU A 7 15.09 -36.75 36.79
N TYR A 8 14.96 -35.93 35.74
CA TYR A 8 15.63 -35.97 34.42
C TYR A 8 16.11 -37.30 33.82
N GLU A 9 15.57 -37.64 32.64
CA GLU A 9 16.39 -38.21 31.55
C GLU A 9 16.12 -37.46 30.23
N LEU A 10 17.20 -36.85 29.72
CA LEU A 10 17.34 -36.36 28.36
C LEU A 10 17.52 -37.55 27.41
N GLU A 11 16.59 -37.76 26.47
CA GLU A 11 16.89 -38.53 25.27
C GLU A 11 16.74 -37.66 24.02
N SER A 12 17.90 -37.30 23.48
CA SER A 12 18.08 -36.82 22.12
C SER A 12 17.58 -37.85 21.11
N ARG A 13 16.51 -37.53 20.37
CA ARG A 13 16.22 -38.18 19.10
C ARG A 13 16.49 -37.24 17.94
N GLN A 14 17.66 -37.43 17.33
CA GLN A 14 17.92 -37.04 15.96
C GLN A 14 16.91 -37.75 15.05
N GLY A 15 16.03 -36.95 14.43
CA GLY A 15 15.14 -37.36 13.34
C GLY A 15 15.32 -36.41 12.18
N SER A 16 16.24 -36.76 11.28
CA SER A 16 16.41 -36.17 9.96
C SER A 16 15.10 -36.22 9.18
N GLY A 17 14.62 -35.07 8.72
CA GLY A 17 13.40 -34.95 7.91
C GLY A 17 13.24 -33.54 7.35
N ARG A 18 14.04 -33.20 6.34
CA ARG A 18 13.81 -32.01 5.50
C ARG A 18 12.47 -32.18 4.78
N SER A 19 11.46 -31.39 5.15
CA SER A 19 10.31 -31.10 4.29
C SER A 19 9.64 -29.78 4.71
N GLY A 20 9.64 -28.83 3.77
CA GLY A 20 8.59 -27.82 3.57
C GLY A 20 8.22 -26.86 4.71
N ARG A 21 9.03 -25.83 4.96
CA ARG A 21 8.50 -24.57 5.53
C ARG A 21 7.93 -23.72 4.39
N LEU A 22 6.64 -23.88 4.13
CA LEU A 22 5.87 -23.06 3.19
C LEU A 22 4.78 -22.28 3.92
N TYR A 23 5.08 -21.71 5.09
CA TYR A 23 4.28 -20.67 5.74
C TYR A 23 5.25 -19.81 6.57
N PRO A 24 5.16 -18.46 6.52
CA PRO A 24 5.86 -17.62 7.50
C PRO A 24 5.42 -18.03 8.90
N ASP A 25 6.36 -18.06 9.82
CA ASP A 25 6.17 -18.51 11.20
C ASP A 25 5.27 -17.49 11.93
N ILE A 26 3.95 -17.68 11.84
CA ILE A 26 2.94 -16.85 12.52
C ILE A 26 3.28 -16.74 14.01
N GLN A 27 3.90 -17.78 14.58
CA GLN A 27 4.35 -17.80 15.95
C GLN A 27 5.44 -16.74 16.20
N SER A 28 6.42 -16.57 15.31
CA SER A 28 7.48 -15.57 15.50
C SER A 28 6.97 -14.13 15.34
N GLU A 29 6.06 -13.88 14.41
CA GLU A 29 5.44 -12.54 14.27
C GLU A 29 4.52 -12.22 15.46
N MET A 30 3.75 -13.20 15.94
CA MET A 30 2.94 -13.07 17.14
C MET A 30 3.82 -12.86 18.38
N ASP A 31 4.90 -13.62 18.53
CA ASP A 31 5.81 -13.53 19.67
C ASP A 31 6.56 -12.19 19.70
N ASP A 32 6.93 -11.64 18.53
CA ASP A 32 7.53 -10.30 18.41
C ASP A 32 6.53 -9.15 18.69
N GLU A 33 5.25 -9.34 18.32
CA GLU A 33 4.19 -8.36 18.62
C GLU A 33 3.80 -8.41 20.10
N LEU A 34 3.69 -9.62 20.68
CA LEU A 34 3.50 -9.87 22.12
C LEU A 34 4.68 -9.36 22.95
N GLY A 35 5.92 -9.53 22.46
CA GLY A 35 7.13 -9.03 23.11
C GLY A 35 7.19 -7.51 23.16
N ARG A 36 6.82 -6.84 22.06
CA ARG A 36 6.77 -5.37 21.99
C ARG A 36 5.63 -4.76 22.78
N GLU A 37 4.44 -5.36 22.77
CA GLU A 37 3.35 -4.93 23.66
C GLU A 37 3.75 -5.08 25.12
N SER A 38 4.38 -6.19 25.50
CA SER A 38 4.90 -6.41 26.85
C SER A 38 5.88 -5.31 27.27
N LEU A 39 6.87 -4.98 26.43
CA LEU A 39 7.83 -3.90 26.70
C LEU A 39 7.17 -2.54 26.89
N LYS A 40 6.19 -2.20 26.04
CA LYS A 40 5.43 -0.95 26.14
C LYS A 40 4.71 -0.83 27.49
N TRP A 41 4.06 -1.90 27.93
CA TRP A 41 3.33 -1.89 29.20
C TRP A 41 4.25 -1.94 30.41
N LYS A 42 5.48 -2.44 30.28
CA LYS A 42 6.51 -2.33 31.32
C LYS A 42 6.94 -0.90 31.55
N GLU A 43 7.09 -0.11 30.48
CA GLU A 43 7.37 1.33 30.63
C GLU A 43 6.25 2.07 31.35
N VAL A 44 4.99 1.72 31.02
CA VAL A 44 3.81 2.26 31.72
C VAL A 44 3.83 1.91 33.21
N PHE A 45 4.10 0.64 33.54
CA PHE A 45 4.21 0.17 34.91
C PHE A 45 5.27 0.94 35.70
N VAL A 46 6.50 1.05 35.18
CA VAL A 46 7.62 1.77 35.81
C VAL A 46 7.32 3.26 36.02
N ARG A 47 6.43 3.85 35.23
CA ARG A 47 6.06 5.26 35.37
C ARG A 47 4.90 5.49 36.33
N LEU A 48 4.06 4.48 36.53
CA LEU A 48 3.02 4.48 37.57
C LEU A 48 3.62 4.19 38.95
N ASP A 49 4.61 3.30 39.02
CA ASP A 49 5.43 3.04 40.22
C ASP A 49 6.40 4.21 40.45
N ARG A 50 5.95 5.21 41.23
CA ARG A 50 6.68 6.47 41.42
C ARG A 50 7.81 6.29 42.43
N ASN A 51 7.60 5.45 43.44
CA ASN A 51 8.54 5.19 44.51
C ASN A 51 9.60 4.11 44.14
N ARG A 52 9.39 3.39 43.01
CA ARG A 52 10.23 2.32 42.47
C ARG A 52 10.34 1.10 43.38
N ASP A 53 9.27 0.77 44.10
CA ASP A 53 9.21 -0.41 44.97
C ASP A 53 8.76 -1.69 44.23
N GLY A 54 8.52 -1.59 42.92
CA GLY A 54 8.10 -2.69 42.07
C GLY A 54 6.61 -3.00 42.15
N ARG A 55 5.82 -2.11 42.75
CA ARG A 55 4.38 -2.22 42.95
C ARG A 55 3.72 -0.86 42.69
N ILE A 56 2.44 -0.87 42.31
CA ILE A 56 1.65 0.36 42.13
C ILE A 56 0.63 0.43 43.25
N ALA A 57 0.78 1.42 44.12
CA ALA A 57 -0.21 1.69 45.17
C ALA A 57 -1.39 2.51 44.65
N LEU A 58 -2.54 2.39 45.32
CA LEU A 58 -3.76 3.14 44.97
C LEU A 58 -3.54 4.65 44.91
N HIS A 59 -2.73 5.19 45.83
CA HIS A 59 -2.41 6.62 45.86
C HIS A 59 -1.54 7.04 44.68
N GLU A 60 -0.63 6.19 44.20
CA GLU A 60 0.20 6.49 43.02
C GLU A 60 -0.65 6.50 41.75
N LEU A 61 -1.62 5.59 41.64
CA LEU A 61 -2.57 5.58 40.53
C LEU A 61 -3.47 6.82 40.55
N LYS A 62 -3.96 7.23 41.72
CA LYS A 62 -4.75 8.47 41.89
C LYS A 62 -3.93 9.71 41.56
N ASP A 63 -2.71 9.81 42.08
CA ASP A 63 -1.79 10.91 41.80
C ASP A 63 -1.49 11.01 40.31
N PHE A 64 -1.33 9.87 39.63
CA PHE A 64 -1.12 9.83 38.19
C PHE A 64 -2.30 10.45 37.44
N VAL A 65 -3.55 10.06 37.75
CA VAL A 65 -4.74 10.62 37.11
C VAL A 65 -4.92 12.10 37.46
N GLN A 66 -4.59 12.52 38.69
CA GLN A 66 -4.70 13.94 39.10
C GLN A 66 -3.64 14.83 38.46
N ALA A 67 -2.42 14.32 38.23
CA ALA A 67 -1.34 15.04 37.57
C ALA A 67 -1.56 15.22 36.04
N SER A 68 -2.72 14.81 35.54
CA SER A 68 -3.02 14.70 34.11
C SER A 68 -3.87 15.86 33.59
N PRO A 69 -3.87 16.13 32.27
CA PRO A 69 -4.70 17.19 31.67
C PRO A 69 -6.21 17.03 31.98
N GLU A 70 -6.96 18.13 32.05
CA GLU A 70 -8.38 18.18 32.48
C GLU A 70 -9.29 17.17 31.77
N GLU A 71 -9.05 16.85 30.49
CA GLU A 71 -9.80 15.83 29.75
C GLU A 71 -9.79 14.45 30.43
N PHE A 72 -8.71 14.13 31.16
CA PHE A 72 -8.46 12.84 31.80
C PHE A 72 -8.74 12.85 33.32
N GLN A 73 -8.99 14.02 33.90
CA GLN A 73 -9.46 14.17 35.29
C GLN A 73 -10.95 13.83 35.45
N SER A 74 -11.64 13.54 34.35
CA SER A 74 -13.07 13.16 34.32
C SER A 74 -13.38 11.79 34.93
N LEU A 75 -12.36 10.98 35.21
CA LEU A 75 -12.49 9.73 35.96
C LEU A 75 -12.63 10.03 37.46
N GLY A 76 -13.85 9.83 37.99
CA GLY A 76 -14.13 9.99 39.42
C GLY A 76 -13.25 9.09 40.29
N GLN A 77 -12.89 9.54 41.50
CA GLN A 77 -12.03 8.76 42.39
C GLN A 77 -12.60 7.37 42.69
N ASP A 78 -13.92 7.27 42.85
CA ASP A 78 -14.62 6.01 43.11
C ASP A 78 -14.39 4.97 42.00
N VAL A 79 -14.28 5.44 40.75
CA VAL A 79 -14.02 4.57 39.58
C VAL A 79 -12.59 4.05 39.57
N ILE A 80 -11.63 4.89 39.99
CA ILE A 80 -10.21 4.49 40.10
C ILE A 80 -10.06 3.43 41.20
N GLU A 81 -10.74 3.62 42.33
CA GLU A 81 -10.77 2.63 43.41
C GLU A 81 -11.40 1.32 42.95
N GLU A 82 -12.55 1.37 42.29
CA GLU A 82 -13.21 0.18 41.75
C GLU A 82 -12.30 -0.60 40.79
N ILE A 83 -11.65 0.10 39.86
CA ILE A 83 -10.70 -0.51 38.92
C ILE A 83 -9.52 -1.14 39.65
N PHE A 84 -8.97 -0.44 40.64
CA PHE A 84 -7.83 -0.90 41.42
C PHE A 84 -8.16 -2.21 42.15
N PHE A 85 -9.26 -2.25 42.91
CA PHE A 85 -9.68 -3.44 43.65
C PHE A 85 -10.09 -4.60 42.75
N LEU A 86 -10.57 -4.29 41.53
CA LEU A 86 -10.88 -5.33 40.56
C LEU A 86 -9.62 -6.01 40.00
N CYS A 87 -8.48 -5.33 40.03
CA CYS A 87 -7.21 -5.82 39.48
C CYS A 87 -6.26 -6.39 40.54
N ASP A 88 -6.37 -5.93 41.80
CA ASP A 88 -5.66 -6.43 42.98
C ASP A 88 -6.24 -7.80 43.38
N LYS A 89 -5.67 -8.87 42.85
CA LYS A 89 -6.26 -10.22 42.97
C LYS A 89 -5.97 -10.86 44.30
N ASP A 90 -4.82 -10.54 44.90
CA ASP A 90 -4.44 -11.05 46.21
C ASP A 90 -4.89 -10.12 47.36
N SER A 91 -5.51 -8.98 47.03
CA SER A 91 -6.06 -7.98 47.96
C SER A 91 -4.99 -7.44 48.91
N ASN A 92 -3.75 -7.32 48.42
CA ASN A 92 -2.62 -6.84 49.20
C ASN A 92 -2.55 -5.30 49.25
N GLY A 93 -3.41 -4.60 48.50
CA GLY A 93 -3.45 -3.13 48.44
C GLY A 93 -2.49 -2.52 47.41
N TYR A 94 -1.89 -3.34 46.56
CA TYR A 94 -0.92 -2.98 45.54
C TYR A 94 -1.19 -3.76 44.25
N LEU A 95 -0.79 -3.21 43.10
CA LEU A 95 -0.74 -3.94 41.84
C LEU A 95 0.72 -4.25 41.51
N ASP A 96 1.09 -5.53 41.49
CA ASP A 96 2.40 -5.94 41.02
C ASP A 96 2.49 -5.99 39.47
N GLU A 97 3.70 -6.22 38.94
CA GLU A 97 3.90 -6.30 37.48
C GLU A 97 3.02 -7.40 36.85
N HIS A 98 2.80 -8.52 37.54
CA HIS A 98 2.03 -9.65 37.03
C HIS A 98 0.53 -9.33 36.96
N GLU A 99 -0.03 -8.74 38.02
CA GLU A 99 -1.42 -8.30 38.09
C GLU A 99 -1.69 -7.20 37.07
N PHE A 100 -0.80 -6.21 36.97
CA PHE A 100 -0.90 -5.14 35.98
C PHE A 100 -0.87 -5.69 34.55
N MET A 101 0.06 -6.60 34.23
CA MET A 101 0.15 -7.20 32.89
C MET A 101 -1.06 -8.08 32.57
N THR A 102 -1.59 -8.78 33.57
CA THR A 102 -2.80 -9.60 33.41
C THR A 102 -4.01 -8.72 33.13
N MET A 103 -4.17 -7.61 33.85
CA MET A 103 -5.21 -6.61 33.62
C MET A 103 -5.17 -6.06 32.19
N VAL A 104 -3.97 -5.69 31.71
CA VAL A 104 -3.79 -5.11 30.36
C VAL A 104 -4.18 -6.08 29.24
N LYS A 105 -3.80 -7.35 29.41
CA LYS A 105 -4.02 -8.43 28.43
C LYS A 105 -5.45 -8.98 28.46
N ASP A 106 -6.21 -8.74 29.53
CA ASP A 106 -7.59 -9.20 29.63
C ASP A 106 -8.56 -8.35 28.80
N HIS A 107 -8.80 -8.80 27.56
CA HIS A 107 -9.73 -8.16 26.65
C HIS A 107 -11.20 -8.22 27.10
N VAL A 108 -11.59 -9.26 27.86
CA VAL A 108 -12.97 -9.40 28.35
C VAL A 108 -13.24 -8.36 29.42
N LEU A 109 -12.27 -8.18 30.32
CA LEU A 109 -12.34 -7.21 31.39
C LEU A 109 -12.40 -5.77 30.85
N ARG A 110 -11.53 -5.43 29.90
CA ARG A 110 -11.53 -4.11 29.25
C ARG A 110 -12.80 -3.80 28.47
N ARG A 111 -13.54 -4.82 28.03
CA ARG A 111 -14.83 -4.67 27.35
C ARG A 111 -15.99 -4.49 28.34
N ARG A 112 -15.90 -5.11 29.51
CA ARG A 112 -16.90 -4.98 30.59
C ARG A 112 -16.76 -3.68 31.38
N HIS A 113 -15.54 -3.14 31.48
CA HIS A 113 -15.25 -1.90 32.20
C HIS A 113 -14.65 -0.85 31.24
N PRO A 114 -15.50 0.00 30.60
CA PRO A 114 -15.04 1.04 29.67
C PRO A 114 -14.05 2.04 30.31
N ASP A 115 -14.20 2.28 31.62
CA ASP A 115 -13.33 3.17 32.38
C ASP A 115 -11.91 2.63 32.55
N LEU A 116 -11.76 1.32 32.74
CA LEU A 116 -10.45 0.66 32.71
C LEU A 116 -9.78 0.84 31.34
N HIS A 117 -10.55 0.68 30.25
CA HIS A 117 -10.02 0.91 28.92
C HIS A 117 -9.56 2.36 28.72
N ARG A 118 -10.34 3.35 29.21
CA ARG A 118 -9.98 4.77 29.19
C ARG A 118 -8.70 5.04 29.98
N LEU A 119 -8.60 4.52 31.20
CA LEU A 119 -7.43 4.67 32.08
C LEU A 119 -6.15 4.09 31.44
N LEU A 120 -6.21 2.87 30.90
CA LEU A 120 -5.07 2.24 30.22
C LEU A 120 -4.69 2.97 28.93
N SER A 121 -5.67 3.40 28.13
CA SER A 121 -5.40 4.22 26.95
C SER A 121 -4.71 5.52 27.34
N PHE A 122 -5.13 6.14 28.44
CA PHE A 122 -4.55 7.37 28.95
C PHE A 122 -3.11 7.17 29.43
N ALA A 123 -2.88 6.18 30.29
CA ALA A 123 -1.56 5.84 30.80
C ALA A 123 -0.56 5.58 29.66
N SER A 124 -0.98 4.84 28.62
CA SER A 124 -0.15 4.60 27.45
C SER A 124 0.20 5.88 26.65
N LYS A 125 -0.68 6.89 26.64
CA LYS A 125 -0.49 8.15 25.90
C LYS A 125 0.40 9.14 26.65
N VAL A 126 0.46 9.07 27.97
CA VAL A 126 1.32 9.96 28.78
C VAL A 126 2.71 9.39 28.96
N VAL A 127 2.80 8.08 29.13
CA VAL A 127 4.07 7.44 29.46
C VAL A 127 4.98 7.32 28.25
N VAL A 128 4.44 7.01 27.06
CA VAL A 128 5.25 6.91 25.85
C VAL A 128 5.37 8.30 25.22
N PRO A 129 6.56 8.95 25.24
CA PRO A 129 6.74 10.26 24.62
C PRO A 129 6.30 10.24 23.16
N GLN A 130 5.71 11.32 22.66
CA GLN A 130 5.31 11.39 21.24
C GLN A 130 6.52 11.12 20.32
N LYS A 131 7.73 11.50 20.77
CA LYS A 131 8.99 11.21 20.08
C LYS A 131 9.30 9.71 20.04
N SER A 132 9.16 8.97 21.14
CA SER A 132 9.37 7.51 21.16
C SER A 132 8.27 6.74 20.43
N ARG A 133 7.03 7.26 20.43
CA ARG A 133 5.94 6.75 19.56
C ARG A 133 6.27 6.97 18.09
N ARG A 134 6.74 8.17 17.73
CA ARG A 134 7.19 8.47 16.37
C ARG A 134 8.39 7.62 15.99
N GLU A 135 9.40 7.47 16.84
CA GLU A 135 10.55 6.59 16.58
C GLU A 135 10.11 5.13 16.38
N ALA A 136 9.25 4.58 17.25
CA ALA A 136 8.72 3.23 17.09
C ALA A 136 7.85 3.07 15.82
N VAL A 137 7.10 4.12 15.45
CA VAL A 137 6.28 4.14 14.23
C VAL A 137 7.14 4.33 12.98
N ASN A 138 8.15 5.19 13.01
CA ASN A 138 9.14 5.41 11.96
C ASN A 138 9.89 4.10 11.70
N ILE A 139 10.35 3.40 12.75
CA ILE A 139 10.94 2.07 12.64
C ILE A 139 9.97 1.11 11.92
N LYS A 140 8.67 1.14 12.24
CA LYS A 140 7.66 0.30 11.58
C LYS A 140 7.33 0.73 10.14
N VAL A 141 7.48 2.01 9.82
CA VAL A 141 7.25 2.59 8.47
C VAL A 141 8.45 2.33 7.55
N GLU A 142 9.66 2.34 8.10
CA GLU A 142 10.91 2.12 7.36
C GLU A 142 11.29 0.64 7.27
N GLU A 143 10.61 -0.25 8.00
CA GLU A 143 10.83 -1.69 7.92
C GLU A 143 10.30 -2.25 6.59
N PHE A 144 11.16 -2.23 5.57
CA PHE A 144 10.92 -2.93 4.32
C PHE A 144 10.95 -4.44 4.58
N ARG A 145 9.79 -5.10 4.45
CA ARG A 145 9.72 -6.55 4.57
C ARG A 145 10.24 -7.19 3.28
N CYS A 146 11.41 -7.83 3.34
CA CYS A 146 11.92 -8.65 2.24
C CYS A 146 11.17 -10.00 2.09
N CYS A 147 10.29 -10.31 3.04
CA CYS A 147 9.48 -11.52 3.06
C CYS A 147 7.98 -11.14 3.19
N PRO A 148 7.10 -11.59 2.27
CA PRO A 148 7.41 -12.31 1.04
C PRO A 148 8.24 -11.45 0.06
N PRO A 149 9.07 -12.07 -0.81
CA PRO A 149 9.87 -11.33 -1.78
C PRO A 149 8.97 -10.47 -2.68
N PRO A 150 9.41 -9.24 -3.04
CA PRO A 150 8.63 -8.32 -3.85
C PRO A 150 8.65 -8.75 -5.32
N LEU A 151 7.82 -9.75 -5.65
CA LEU A 151 7.82 -10.41 -6.96
C LEU A 151 6.85 -9.76 -7.94
N LEU A 152 5.86 -8.96 -7.51
CA LEU A 152 4.81 -8.47 -8.40
C LEU A 152 5.39 -7.69 -9.58
N PHE A 153 6.17 -6.65 -9.32
CA PHE A 153 6.69 -5.79 -10.38
C PHE A 153 7.79 -6.47 -11.21
N ILE A 154 8.54 -7.39 -10.60
CA ILE A 154 9.50 -8.22 -11.32
C ILE A 154 8.78 -9.13 -12.31
N LEU A 155 7.73 -9.83 -11.87
CA LEU A 155 6.94 -10.73 -12.71
C LEU A 155 6.18 -9.97 -13.80
N LEU A 156 5.57 -8.83 -13.49
CA LEU A 156 4.93 -7.97 -14.49
C LEU A 156 5.92 -7.54 -15.58
N SER A 157 7.10 -7.05 -15.19
CA SER A 157 8.14 -6.65 -16.14
C SER A 157 8.67 -7.81 -16.98
N LEU A 158 8.77 -9.03 -16.43
CA LEU A 158 9.13 -10.21 -17.21
C LEU A 158 8.05 -10.58 -18.24
N VAL A 159 6.77 -10.46 -17.89
CA VAL A 159 5.66 -10.69 -18.81
C VAL A 159 5.64 -9.64 -19.92
N GLU A 160 5.77 -8.36 -19.58
CA GLU A 160 5.88 -7.26 -20.55
C GLU A 160 7.05 -7.47 -21.52
N LEU A 161 8.23 -7.82 -20.99
CA LEU A 161 9.42 -8.10 -21.80
C LEU A 161 9.23 -9.30 -22.72
N GLY A 162 8.62 -10.39 -22.22
CA GLY A 162 8.33 -11.58 -23.03
C GLY A 162 7.38 -11.28 -24.18
N VAL A 163 6.30 -10.53 -23.93
CA VAL A 163 5.36 -10.10 -24.98
C VAL A 163 6.03 -9.16 -25.98
N PHE A 164 6.86 -8.23 -25.50
CA PHE A 164 7.62 -7.33 -26.37
C PHE A 164 8.57 -8.10 -27.30
N ILE A 165 9.34 -9.06 -26.78
CA ILE A 165 10.25 -9.89 -27.58
C ILE A 165 9.47 -10.68 -28.64
N TYR A 166 8.33 -11.28 -28.27
CA TYR A 166 7.48 -12.01 -29.20
C TYR A 166 7.05 -11.13 -30.39
N TYR A 167 6.50 -9.94 -30.12
CA TYR A 167 6.07 -9.05 -31.20
C TYR A 167 7.23 -8.41 -31.96
N ALA A 168 8.40 -8.20 -31.33
CA ALA A 168 9.59 -7.73 -32.02
C ALA A 168 10.08 -8.75 -33.06
N ILE A 169 10.05 -10.05 -32.72
CA ILE A 169 10.38 -11.14 -33.65
C ILE A 169 9.34 -11.21 -34.78
N GLU A 170 8.06 -11.18 -34.44
CA GLU A 170 6.98 -11.24 -35.45
C GLU A 170 7.09 -10.07 -36.44
N CYS A 171 7.26 -8.85 -35.96
CA CYS A 171 7.46 -7.70 -36.83
C CYS A 171 8.76 -7.80 -37.65
N SER A 172 9.81 -8.42 -37.11
CA SER A 172 11.05 -8.65 -37.86
C SER A 172 10.86 -9.66 -38.99
N ASN A 173 10.00 -10.66 -38.82
CA ASN A 173 9.65 -11.61 -39.87
C ASN A 173 8.87 -10.93 -41.02
N ASP A 174 8.09 -9.90 -40.69
CA ASP A 174 7.38 -9.04 -41.65
C ASP A 174 8.28 -7.98 -42.32
N GLY A 175 9.58 -7.96 -42.00
CA GLY A 175 10.56 -7.04 -42.57
C GLY A 175 10.68 -5.69 -41.84
N ALA A 176 10.07 -5.51 -40.67
CA ALA A 176 10.25 -4.32 -39.85
C ALA A 176 11.55 -4.39 -39.04
N THR A 177 12.23 -3.24 -38.90
CA THR A 177 13.45 -3.13 -38.08
C THR A 177 13.10 -2.67 -36.67
N LEU A 178 13.69 -3.30 -35.65
CA LEU A 178 13.61 -2.84 -34.27
C LEU A 178 14.37 -1.51 -34.10
N THR A 179 13.67 -0.48 -33.63
CA THR A 179 14.20 0.87 -33.39
C THR A 179 13.83 1.36 -31.99
N ALA A 180 14.28 2.57 -31.65
CA ALA A 180 13.98 3.20 -30.37
C ALA A 180 12.47 3.38 -30.14
N GLU A 181 11.73 3.65 -31.22
CA GLU A 181 10.32 4.06 -31.21
C GLU A 181 9.38 3.02 -31.82
N GLY A 182 9.91 2.00 -32.51
CA GLY A 182 9.10 0.97 -33.16
C GLY A 182 9.84 -0.35 -33.32
N PRO A 183 9.22 -1.35 -33.96
CA PRO A 183 7.87 -1.33 -34.53
C PRO A 183 6.78 -1.34 -33.45
N VAL A 184 5.55 -1.00 -33.84
CA VAL A 184 4.36 -1.10 -32.98
C VAL A 184 3.42 -2.15 -33.55
N PRO A 185 3.03 -3.20 -32.78
CA PRO A 185 2.12 -4.22 -33.28
C PRO A 185 0.66 -3.74 -33.21
N ILE A 186 0.29 -2.82 -34.10
CA ILE A 186 -1.03 -2.15 -34.14
C ILE A 186 -2.20 -3.13 -34.38
N LEU A 187 -1.92 -4.26 -35.02
CA LEU A 187 -2.91 -5.32 -35.25
C LEU A 187 -2.99 -6.34 -34.11
N SER A 188 -2.20 -6.16 -33.05
CA SER A 188 -2.23 -7.06 -31.90
C SER A 188 -3.66 -7.15 -31.31
N PRO A 189 -4.11 -8.33 -30.88
CA PRO A 189 -5.33 -8.45 -30.09
C PRO A 189 -5.25 -7.76 -28.72
N LEU A 190 -4.04 -7.40 -28.27
CA LEU A 190 -3.79 -6.83 -26.95
C LEU A 190 -3.80 -5.30 -26.94
N ILE A 191 -3.44 -4.63 -28.04
CA ILE A 191 -3.40 -3.16 -28.10
C ILE A 191 -4.80 -2.57 -27.90
N TYR A 192 -4.88 -1.40 -27.27
CA TYR A 192 -6.13 -0.64 -27.26
C TYR A 192 -6.41 -0.11 -28.67
N ASN A 193 -7.49 -0.59 -29.28
CA ASN A 193 -7.94 -0.18 -30.60
C ASN A 193 -9.29 0.54 -30.48
N PRO A 194 -9.38 1.84 -30.80
CA PRO A 194 -10.61 2.61 -30.67
C PRO A 194 -11.76 2.12 -31.57
N ARG A 195 -11.44 1.42 -32.67
CA ARG A 195 -12.42 0.79 -33.58
C ARG A 195 -12.95 -0.55 -33.09
N ARG A 196 -12.42 -1.05 -31.96
CA ARG A 196 -12.79 -2.34 -31.35
C ARG A 196 -13.06 -2.17 -29.86
N ARG A 197 -13.60 -1.02 -29.48
CA ARG A 197 -13.92 -0.64 -28.09
C ARG A 197 -14.90 -1.59 -27.38
N TYR A 198 -15.66 -2.42 -28.12
CA TYR A 198 -16.50 -3.45 -27.52
C TYR A 198 -15.71 -4.67 -27.02
N GLU A 199 -14.46 -4.84 -27.47
CA GLU A 199 -13.52 -5.84 -27.00
C GLU A 199 -12.91 -5.39 -25.66
N ALA A 200 -13.70 -5.52 -24.57
CA ALA A 200 -13.41 -4.93 -23.26
C ALA A 200 -12.02 -5.26 -22.69
N TRP A 201 -11.40 -6.38 -23.08
CA TRP A 201 -10.06 -6.74 -22.63
C TRP A 201 -8.98 -5.75 -23.07
N ARG A 202 -9.20 -5.05 -24.19
CA ARG A 202 -8.27 -4.05 -24.73
C ARG A 202 -8.06 -2.85 -23.81
N TYR A 203 -8.97 -2.59 -22.87
CA TYR A 203 -8.81 -1.55 -21.85
C TYR A 203 -7.79 -1.93 -20.77
N PHE A 204 -7.40 -3.21 -20.65
CA PHE A 204 -6.35 -3.64 -19.73
C PHE A 204 -5.14 -4.26 -20.44
N SER A 205 -5.34 -5.03 -21.52
CA SER A 205 -4.27 -5.79 -22.17
C SER A 205 -3.24 -4.92 -22.88
N TYR A 206 -3.57 -3.66 -23.17
CA TYR A 206 -2.68 -2.74 -23.87
C TYR A 206 -1.38 -2.46 -23.09
N MET A 207 -1.39 -2.67 -21.78
CA MET A 207 -0.22 -2.54 -20.91
C MET A 207 0.93 -3.46 -21.33
N LEU A 208 0.63 -4.54 -22.05
CA LEU A 208 1.62 -5.52 -22.51
C LEU A 208 2.29 -5.14 -23.85
N ILE A 209 1.74 -4.17 -24.57
CA ILE A 209 2.26 -3.74 -25.88
C ILE A 209 3.13 -2.50 -25.69
N HIS A 210 4.31 -2.48 -26.30
CA HIS A 210 5.24 -1.34 -26.22
C HIS A 210 5.75 -0.95 -27.61
N SER A 211 6.16 0.31 -27.75
CA SER A 211 6.61 0.91 -29.02
C SER A 211 8.13 1.08 -29.00
N GLY A 212 8.85 0.09 -29.53
CA GLY A 212 10.32 0.10 -29.57
C GLY A 212 11.01 -0.11 -28.21
N TYR A 213 12.35 -0.21 -28.25
CA TYR A 213 13.13 -0.60 -27.07
C TYR A 213 13.21 0.50 -26.00
N VAL A 214 13.15 1.79 -26.36
CA VAL A 214 13.20 2.88 -25.37
C VAL A 214 11.94 2.88 -24.51
N HIS A 215 10.78 2.61 -25.11
CA HIS A 215 9.50 2.61 -24.40
C HIS A 215 9.41 1.48 -23.36
N ILE A 216 9.80 0.25 -23.71
CA ILE A 216 9.79 -0.87 -22.76
C ILE A 216 10.84 -0.72 -21.66
N ILE A 217 12.07 -0.31 -22.00
CA ILE A 217 13.15 -0.14 -21.02
C ILE A 217 12.79 0.95 -20.00
N SER A 218 12.29 2.10 -20.45
CA SER A 218 11.88 3.17 -19.54
C SER A 218 10.73 2.76 -18.62
N ASN A 219 9.71 2.06 -19.14
CA ASN A 219 8.63 1.53 -18.30
C ASN A 219 9.15 0.56 -17.24
N ILE A 220 9.94 -0.45 -17.62
CA ILE A 220 10.47 -1.45 -16.68
C ILE A 220 11.34 -0.80 -15.62
N VAL A 221 12.22 0.14 -16.01
CA VAL A 221 13.11 0.83 -15.05
C VAL A 221 12.29 1.61 -14.02
N VAL A 222 11.35 2.45 -14.46
CA VAL A 222 10.51 3.24 -13.52
C VAL A 222 9.60 2.31 -12.70
N GLN A 223 9.02 1.29 -13.33
CA GLN A 223 8.16 0.30 -12.68
C GLN A 223 8.89 -0.45 -11.56
N ILE A 224 10.12 -0.91 -11.79
CA ILE A 224 10.91 -1.61 -10.76
C ILE A 224 11.36 -0.63 -9.68
N LEU A 225 11.92 0.53 -10.07
CA LEU A 225 12.45 1.51 -9.12
C LEU A 225 11.38 2.05 -8.17
N LEU A 226 10.16 2.27 -8.66
CA LEU A 226 9.06 2.79 -7.84
C LEU A 226 8.20 1.69 -7.23
N GLY A 227 7.99 0.59 -7.97
CA GLY A 227 7.07 -0.47 -7.58
C GLY A 227 7.63 -1.37 -6.48
N VAL A 228 8.89 -1.83 -6.60
CA VAL A 228 9.47 -2.78 -5.65
C VAL A 228 9.53 -2.21 -4.22
N PRO A 229 10.04 -0.99 -3.97
CA PRO A 229 10.04 -0.44 -2.61
C PRO A 229 8.62 -0.28 -2.03
N LEU A 230 7.66 0.11 -2.87
CA LEU A 230 6.28 0.32 -2.44
C LEU A 230 5.56 -1.02 -2.17
N GLU A 231 5.88 -2.07 -2.94
CA GLU A 231 5.44 -3.44 -2.72
C GLU A 231 5.97 -4.01 -1.40
N MET A 232 7.26 -3.81 -1.09
CA MET A 232 7.86 -4.26 0.17
C MET A 232 7.18 -3.61 1.38
N PHE A 233 6.70 -2.37 1.25
CA PHE A 233 6.05 -1.66 2.34
C PHE A 233 4.56 -2.00 2.48
N HIS A 234 3.79 -1.98 1.38
CA HIS A 234 2.34 -2.15 1.44
C HIS A 234 1.86 -3.57 1.13
N GLY A 235 2.65 -4.36 0.41
CA GLY A 235 2.35 -5.72 -0.02
C GLY A 235 1.77 -5.80 -1.44
N PRO A 236 1.98 -6.93 -2.14
CA PRO A 236 1.71 -7.06 -3.58
C PRO A 236 0.25 -6.84 -3.96
N LEU A 237 -0.71 -7.36 -3.20
CA LEU A 237 -2.13 -7.29 -3.57
C LEU A 237 -2.63 -5.83 -3.68
N ARG A 238 -2.22 -4.95 -2.76
CA ARG A 238 -2.61 -3.54 -2.76
C ARG A 238 -2.02 -2.81 -3.97
N LEU A 239 -0.77 -3.10 -4.28
CA LEU A 239 -0.07 -2.54 -5.44
C LEU A 239 -0.65 -3.04 -6.76
N PHE A 240 -1.03 -4.31 -6.83
CA PHE A 240 -1.70 -4.87 -8.01
C PHE A 240 -3.03 -4.17 -8.30
N VAL A 241 -3.85 -3.94 -7.27
CA VAL A 241 -5.12 -3.20 -7.42
C VAL A 241 -4.87 -1.78 -7.92
N ILE A 242 -3.90 -1.07 -7.37
CA ILE A 242 -3.51 0.29 -7.81
C ILE A 242 -3.06 0.29 -9.27
N TYR A 243 -2.16 -0.62 -9.61
CA TYR A 243 -1.58 -0.71 -10.96
C TYR A 243 -2.66 -0.96 -12.01
N ILE A 244 -3.51 -1.97 -11.81
CA ILE A 244 -4.61 -2.30 -12.73
C ILE A 244 -5.65 -1.18 -12.79
N SER A 245 -5.95 -0.52 -11.67
CA SER A 245 -6.83 0.66 -11.67
C SER A 245 -6.28 1.79 -12.52
N GLY A 246 -4.96 2.01 -12.48
CA GLY A 246 -4.24 2.95 -13.32
C GLY A 246 -4.29 2.62 -14.80
N VAL A 247 -4.07 1.35 -15.15
CA VAL A 247 -4.16 0.87 -16.53
C VAL A 247 -5.57 1.09 -17.09
N ILE A 248 -6.61 0.68 -16.36
CA ILE A 248 -8.01 0.83 -16.79
C ILE A 248 -8.38 2.32 -16.90
N ALA A 249 -8.00 3.14 -15.93
CA ALA A 249 -8.24 4.57 -15.99
C ALA A 249 -7.49 5.24 -17.14
N GLY A 250 -6.27 4.79 -17.43
CA GLY A 250 -5.45 5.27 -18.53
C GLY A 250 -6.12 5.07 -19.89
N SER A 251 -6.55 3.85 -20.19
CA SER A 251 -7.25 3.54 -21.45
C SER A 251 -8.60 4.23 -21.56
N LEU A 252 -9.40 4.26 -20.48
CA LEU A 252 -10.68 4.97 -20.48
C LEU A 252 -10.50 6.49 -20.65
N GLY A 253 -9.53 7.09 -19.96
CA GLY A 253 -9.20 8.51 -20.11
C GLY A 253 -8.80 8.86 -21.54
N THR A 254 -7.89 8.07 -22.13
CA THR A 254 -7.51 8.23 -23.54
C THR A 254 -8.67 8.01 -24.51
N SER A 255 -9.56 7.03 -24.25
CA SER A 255 -10.73 6.79 -25.10
C SER A 255 -11.65 8.01 -25.19
N VAL A 256 -11.80 8.75 -24.09
CA VAL A 256 -12.65 9.95 -24.02
C VAL A 256 -11.94 11.16 -24.62
N SER A 257 -10.65 11.37 -24.33
CA SER A 257 -9.91 12.55 -24.80
C SER A 257 -9.48 12.49 -26.27
N ASP A 258 -9.03 11.31 -26.71
CA ASP A 258 -8.41 11.08 -28.00
C ASP A 258 -9.03 9.81 -28.65
N PRO A 259 -10.31 9.87 -29.07
CA PRO A 259 -11.10 8.69 -29.45
C PRO A 259 -10.59 7.95 -30.70
N ARG A 260 -9.55 8.46 -31.37
CA ARG A 260 -8.96 7.89 -32.59
C ARG A 260 -7.55 7.33 -32.37
N VAL A 261 -7.02 7.44 -31.16
CA VAL A 261 -5.64 7.04 -30.83
C VAL A 261 -5.62 5.59 -30.36
N TYR A 262 -4.67 4.82 -30.90
CA TYR A 262 -4.30 3.53 -30.37
C TYR A 262 -3.44 3.72 -29.12
N LEU A 263 -3.66 2.93 -28.08
CA LEU A 263 -2.89 3.02 -26.84
C LEU A 263 -2.11 1.72 -26.62
N ALA A 264 -0.83 1.90 -26.29
CA ALA A 264 0.13 0.85 -25.97
C ALA A 264 1.00 1.37 -24.82
N GLY A 265 1.34 0.49 -23.87
CA GLY A 265 2.33 0.75 -22.84
C GLY A 265 1.77 0.58 -21.43
N ALA A 266 2.60 0.07 -20.53
CA ALA A 266 2.31 -0.10 -19.11
C ALA A 266 2.16 1.22 -18.33
N SER A 267 2.43 2.36 -18.97
CA SER A 267 2.66 3.64 -18.29
C SER A 267 1.47 4.17 -17.47
N GLY A 268 0.22 3.83 -17.83
CA GLY A 268 -0.95 4.15 -16.99
C GLY A 268 -0.86 3.51 -15.59
N GLY A 269 -0.39 2.26 -15.50
CA GLY A 269 -0.11 1.58 -14.25
C GLY A 269 1.12 2.13 -13.53
N VAL A 270 2.19 2.44 -14.27
CA VAL A 270 3.41 3.05 -13.71
C VAL A 270 3.12 4.40 -13.05
N TYR A 271 2.31 5.25 -13.70
CA TYR A 271 1.90 6.54 -13.15
C TYR A 271 0.95 6.40 -11.96
N ALA A 272 0.13 5.35 -11.91
CA ALA A 272 -0.64 5.03 -10.72
C ALA A 272 0.26 4.65 -9.54
N VAL A 273 1.33 3.88 -9.77
CA VAL A 273 2.32 3.56 -8.74
C VAL A 273 3.09 4.80 -8.29
N LEU A 274 3.46 5.68 -9.23
CA LEU A 274 4.12 6.96 -8.92
C LEU A 274 3.28 7.82 -7.97
N THR A 275 1.98 7.96 -8.22
CA THR A 275 1.07 8.73 -7.36
C THR A 275 0.58 7.97 -6.13
N ALA A 276 0.73 6.65 -6.10
CA ALA A 276 0.58 5.86 -4.88
C ALA A 276 1.68 6.18 -3.85
N HIS A 277 2.90 6.55 -4.27
CA HIS A 277 3.90 7.12 -3.35
C HIS A 277 3.40 8.40 -2.68
N VAL A 278 2.78 9.30 -3.46
CA VAL A 278 2.16 10.54 -2.92
C VAL A 278 1.05 10.20 -1.93
N SER A 279 0.19 9.23 -2.26
CA SER A 279 -0.86 8.75 -1.35
C SER A 279 -0.27 8.19 -0.05
N SER A 280 0.78 7.39 -0.14
CA SER A 280 1.49 6.83 1.01
C SER A 280 2.08 7.92 1.90
N ILE A 281 2.64 8.98 1.30
CA ILE A 281 3.15 10.16 2.02
C ILE A 281 2.02 10.92 2.71
N ILE A 282 0.88 11.12 2.05
CA ILE A 282 -0.27 11.82 2.64
C ILE A 282 -0.82 11.04 3.84
N LEU A 283 -0.99 9.72 3.70
CA LEU A 283 -1.54 8.87 4.76
C LEU A 283 -0.60 8.72 5.97
N ASN A 284 0.71 8.82 5.76
CA ASN A 284 1.72 8.61 6.80
C ASN A 284 2.57 9.87 7.02
N TRP A 285 1.96 11.06 6.85
CA TRP A 285 2.67 12.34 6.83
C TRP A 285 3.44 12.64 8.11
N ASN A 286 2.86 12.32 9.26
CA ASN A 286 3.44 12.62 10.57
C ASN A 286 4.46 11.56 11.02
N GLU A 287 4.46 10.43 10.33
CA GLU A 287 5.21 9.20 10.57
C GLU A 287 6.42 9.07 9.64
N LEU A 288 6.52 9.93 8.63
CA LEU A 288 7.59 9.90 7.65
C LEU A 288 8.59 11.03 7.91
N GLU A 289 9.86 10.66 8.09
CA GLU A 289 10.92 11.64 8.08
C GLU A 289 11.03 12.29 6.70
N PHE A 290 11.25 13.61 6.70
CA PHE A 290 11.40 14.41 5.48
C PHE A 290 10.21 14.30 4.51
N ALA A 291 8.99 14.03 4.99
CA ALA A 291 7.78 13.95 4.16
C ALA A 291 7.62 15.12 3.15
N PRO A 292 7.88 16.40 3.50
CA PRO A 292 7.81 17.50 2.52
C PRO A 292 8.83 17.39 1.39
N ILE A 293 10.06 16.96 1.69
CA ILE A 293 11.13 16.81 0.69
C ILE A 293 10.80 15.63 -0.24
N ARG A 294 10.34 14.51 0.33
CA ARG A 294 9.90 13.34 -0.44
C ARG A 294 8.75 13.69 -1.38
N LEU A 295 7.75 14.41 -0.88
CA LEU A 295 6.63 14.90 -1.70
C LEU A 295 7.13 15.82 -2.83
N ALA A 296 8.00 16.79 -2.51
CA ALA A 296 8.55 17.69 -3.51
C ALA A 296 9.32 16.94 -4.61
N ALA A 297 10.13 15.94 -4.25
CA ALA A 297 10.86 15.12 -5.22
C ALA A 297 9.92 14.38 -6.18
N PHE A 298 8.86 13.75 -5.66
CA PHE A 298 7.86 13.06 -6.48
C PHE A 298 7.08 14.03 -7.38
N LEU A 299 6.68 15.19 -6.88
CA LEU A 299 5.97 16.21 -7.66
C LEU A 299 6.85 16.80 -8.76
N ILE A 300 8.13 17.07 -8.48
CA ILE A 300 9.08 17.56 -9.50
C ILE A 300 9.25 16.51 -10.59
N PHE A 301 9.52 15.25 -10.22
CA PHE A 301 9.65 14.16 -11.19
C PHE A 301 8.39 14.02 -12.05
N PHE A 302 7.20 13.98 -11.44
CA PHE A 302 5.92 13.88 -12.15
C PHE A 302 5.71 15.06 -13.11
N CYS A 303 5.93 16.29 -12.66
CA CYS A 303 5.74 17.48 -13.48
C CYS A 303 6.72 17.55 -14.66
N VAL A 304 7.97 17.15 -14.46
CA VAL A 304 8.96 17.08 -15.55
C VAL A 304 8.57 16.01 -16.57
N ASP A 305 8.24 14.79 -16.12
CA ASP A 305 7.89 13.69 -17.03
C ASP A 305 6.60 13.97 -17.81
N LEU A 306 5.55 14.46 -17.13
CA LEU A 306 4.31 14.88 -17.78
C LEU A 306 4.55 16.07 -18.72
N GLY A 307 5.40 17.03 -18.33
CA GLY A 307 5.77 18.17 -19.15
C GLY A 307 6.46 17.75 -20.45
N VAL A 308 7.37 16.76 -20.39
CA VAL A 308 8.02 16.17 -21.57
C VAL A 308 7.00 15.44 -22.44
N ALA A 309 6.08 14.66 -21.85
CA ALA A 309 5.02 13.97 -22.60
C ALA A 309 4.09 14.96 -23.33
N VAL A 310 3.72 16.06 -22.68
CA VAL A 310 2.91 17.13 -23.29
C VAL A 310 3.72 17.86 -24.37
N TYR A 311 4.97 18.23 -24.10
CA TYR A 311 5.83 18.91 -25.07
C TYR A 311 5.97 18.09 -26.36
N THR A 312 6.38 16.83 -26.23
CA THR A 312 6.56 15.92 -27.38
C THR A 312 5.26 15.70 -28.17
N ARG A 313 4.10 15.67 -27.50
CA ARG A 313 2.79 15.55 -28.17
C ARG A 313 2.51 16.68 -29.16
N TYR A 314 2.95 17.91 -28.84
CA TYR A 314 2.66 19.13 -29.61
C TYR A 314 3.83 19.58 -30.50
N THR A 315 5.06 19.14 -30.25
CA THR A 315 6.24 19.54 -31.06
C THR A 315 6.68 18.49 -32.07
N LEU A 316 6.39 17.19 -31.85
CA LEU A 316 6.78 16.16 -32.78
C LEU A 316 5.93 16.18 -34.08
N PRO A 317 6.57 15.94 -35.24
CA PRO A 317 5.91 15.99 -36.53
C PRO A 317 4.78 14.95 -36.66
N PRO A 318 3.81 15.17 -37.58
CA PRO A 318 2.82 14.15 -37.94
C PRO A 318 3.53 12.87 -38.41
N GLY A 319 3.21 11.73 -37.79
CA GLY A 319 3.83 10.43 -38.10
C GLY A 319 4.78 9.90 -37.02
N ALA A 320 5.31 10.75 -36.14
CA ALA A 320 6.08 10.29 -34.98
C ALA A 320 5.17 9.58 -33.96
N THR A 321 5.68 8.55 -33.28
CA THR A 321 4.98 7.93 -32.15
C THR A 321 4.87 8.93 -31.01
N LYS A 322 3.64 9.22 -30.57
CA LYS A 322 3.38 10.21 -29.53
C LYS A 322 3.07 9.54 -28.20
N VAL A 323 3.59 10.11 -27.12
CA VAL A 323 3.32 9.64 -25.76
C VAL A 323 1.87 9.96 -25.38
N GLY A 324 1.16 8.97 -24.83
CA GLY A 324 -0.21 9.11 -24.34
C GLY A 324 -0.26 9.85 -23.00
N TYR A 325 -0.05 11.17 -23.00
CA TYR A 325 -0.04 11.97 -21.77
C TYR A 325 -1.36 11.91 -20.98
N VAL A 326 -2.49 11.68 -21.65
CA VAL A 326 -3.79 11.50 -20.97
C VAL A 326 -3.84 10.16 -20.22
N ALA A 327 -3.25 9.10 -20.78
CA ALA A 327 -3.16 7.82 -20.07
C ALA A 327 -2.32 7.97 -18.79
N HIS A 328 -1.23 8.74 -18.86
CA HIS A 328 -0.39 9.07 -17.70
C HIS A 328 -1.18 9.84 -16.64
N LEU A 329 -1.90 10.90 -17.05
CA LEU A 329 -2.69 11.72 -16.14
C LEU A 329 -3.84 10.94 -15.49
N ALA A 330 -4.60 10.17 -16.28
CA ALA A 330 -5.71 9.38 -15.76
C ALA A 330 -5.22 8.25 -14.85
N GLY A 331 -4.10 7.61 -15.19
CA GLY A 331 -3.42 6.66 -14.32
C GLY A 331 -2.95 7.29 -13.01
N ALA A 332 -2.37 8.50 -13.06
CA ALA A 332 -1.95 9.27 -11.89
C ALA A 332 -3.13 9.64 -10.97
N ILE A 333 -4.27 10.05 -11.54
CA ILE A 333 -5.48 10.33 -10.76
C ILE A 333 -5.97 9.04 -10.09
N ALA A 334 -6.02 7.92 -10.83
CA ALA A 334 -6.43 6.64 -10.26
C ALA A 334 -5.50 6.18 -9.13
N GLY A 335 -4.18 6.30 -9.31
CA GLY A 335 -3.20 5.94 -8.29
C GLY A 335 -3.33 6.76 -7.01
N LEU A 336 -3.61 8.06 -7.13
CA LEU A 336 -3.86 8.93 -5.98
C LEU A 336 -5.15 8.52 -5.24
N LEU A 337 -6.26 8.37 -5.97
CA LEU A 337 -7.56 8.08 -5.37
C LEU A 337 -7.59 6.67 -4.75
N VAL A 338 -7.22 5.65 -5.54
CA VAL A 338 -7.20 4.26 -5.10
C VAL A 338 -6.12 4.05 -4.04
N GLY A 339 -4.98 4.74 -4.14
CA GLY A 339 -3.90 4.69 -3.16
C GLY A 339 -4.37 5.10 -1.76
N ILE A 340 -5.09 6.21 -1.64
CA ILE A 340 -5.70 6.63 -0.36
C ILE A 340 -6.64 5.55 0.19
N ASN A 341 -7.31 4.79 -0.68
CA ASN A 341 -8.24 3.75 -0.24
C ASN A 341 -7.57 2.45 0.20
N VAL A 342 -6.52 2.02 -0.49
CA VAL A 342 -5.98 0.66 -0.34
C VAL A 342 -4.58 0.62 0.24
N LEU A 343 -3.86 1.72 0.43
CA LEU A 343 -2.53 1.67 1.04
C LEU A 343 -2.61 1.51 2.57
N ARG A 344 -1.50 1.09 3.16
CA ARG A 344 -1.38 1.00 4.63
C ARG A 344 -1.32 2.40 5.22
N ASN A 345 -2.17 2.63 6.21
CA ASN A 345 -2.19 3.83 7.03
C ASN A 345 -1.82 3.42 8.46
N VAL A 346 -0.67 3.88 8.94
CA VAL A 346 -0.12 3.45 10.24
C VAL A 346 -0.86 4.10 11.41
N SER A 347 -1.31 5.35 11.28
CA SER A 347 -2.03 6.06 12.32
C SER A 347 -3.26 6.76 11.74
N VAL A 348 -4.43 6.17 11.98
CA VAL A 348 -5.67 6.63 11.34
C VAL A 348 -6.24 7.85 12.08
N ASN A 349 -6.31 8.98 11.40
CA ASN A 349 -6.96 10.20 11.88
C ASN A 349 -8.44 10.26 11.47
N PRO A 350 -9.31 10.99 12.20
CA PRO A 350 -10.74 11.08 11.87
C PRO A 350 -11.02 11.68 10.48
N TRP A 351 -10.24 12.66 10.04
CA TRP A 351 -10.41 13.33 8.74
C TRP A 351 -10.11 12.39 7.55
N GLU A 352 -9.22 11.41 7.75
CA GLU A 352 -8.83 10.45 6.72
C GLU A 352 -9.97 9.52 6.33
N LYS A 353 -10.91 9.24 7.25
CA LYS A 353 -12.11 8.46 6.94
C LYS A 353 -13.01 9.17 5.92
N TYR A 354 -13.14 10.49 6.04
CA TYR A 354 -13.90 11.29 5.07
C TYR A 354 -13.17 11.34 3.73
N CYS A 355 -11.85 11.58 3.75
CA CYS A 355 -11.02 11.56 2.55
C CYS A 355 -11.11 10.21 1.82
N TRP A 356 -11.07 9.10 2.57
CA TRP A 356 -11.24 7.75 2.05
C TRP A 356 -12.55 7.59 1.27
N TRP A 357 -13.69 7.97 1.84
CA TRP A 357 -14.99 7.88 1.13
C TRP A 357 -15.05 8.81 -0.09
N VAL A 358 -14.56 10.04 0.03
CA VAL A 358 -14.54 11.00 -1.09
C VAL A 358 -13.72 10.44 -2.25
N CYS A 359 -12.51 9.92 -1.99
CA CYS A 359 -11.65 9.32 -3.01
C CYS A 359 -12.30 8.10 -3.66
N LEU A 360 -12.96 7.25 -2.87
CA LEU A 360 -13.64 6.06 -3.37
C LEU A 360 -14.76 6.42 -4.34
N PHE A 361 -15.67 7.31 -3.92
CA PHE A 361 -16.79 7.73 -4.74
C PHE A 361 -16.33 8.48 -5.98
N LEU A 362 -15.35 9.38 -5.85
CA LEU A 362 -14.80 10.12 -6.98
C LEU A 362 -14.21 9.18 -8.03
N TYR A 363 -13.45 8.15 -7.62
CA TYR A 363 -12.88 7.17 -8.54
C TYR A 363 -13.97 6.44 -9.33
N PHE A 364 -15.01 5.93 -8.66
CA PHE A 364 -16.10 5.23 -9.33
C PHE A 364 -16.97 6.14 -10.20
N ILE A 365 -17.16 7.41 -9.82
CA ILE A 365 -17.86 8.41 -10.64
C ILE A 365 -17.08 8.67 -11.93
N LEU A 366 -15.77 8.90 -11.85
CA LEU A 366 -14.93 9.14 -13.03
C LEU A 366 -14.93 7.92 -13.97
N LEU A 367 -14.75 6.72 -13.41
CA LEU A 367 -14.77 5.48 -14.16
C LEU A 367 -16.13 5.25 -14.83
N GLY A 368 -17.22 5.39 -14.06
CA GLY A 368 -18.59 5.23 -14.55
C GLY A 368 -18.94 6.25 -15.64
N ALA A 369 -18.50 7.50 -15.49
CA ALA A 369 -18.70 8.53 -16.51
C ALA A 369 -17.97 8.19 -17.82
N ALA A 370 -16.71 7.73 -17.75
CA ALA A 370 -15.94 7.34 -18.94
C ALA A 370 -16.54 6.11 -19.64
N VAL A 371 -17.01 5.11 -18.89
CA VAL A 371 -17.71 3.94 -19.43
C VAL A 371 -19.03 4.36 -20.07
N ALA A 372 -19.83 5.18 -19.39
CA ALA A 372 -21.08 5.71 -19.93
C ALA A 372 -20.85 6.52 -21.22
N TRP A 373 -19.76 7.29 -21.29
CA TRP A 373 -19.37 8.03 -22.50
C TRP A 373 -19.09 7.09 -23.67
N ASN A 374 -18.31 6.02 -23.42
CA ASN A 374 -18.05 4.99 -24.44
C ASN A 374 -19.35 4.32 -24.91
N ILE A 375 -20.33 4.10 -24.05
CA ILE A 375 -21.59 3.44 -24.43
C ILE A 375 -22.54 4.40 -25.17
N ALA A 376 -22.73 5.62 -24.65
CA ALA A 376 -23.77 6.54 -25.09
C ALA A 376 -23.43 7.30 -26.38
N TYR A 377 -22.15 7.58 -26.64
CA TYR A 377 -21.71 8.42 -27.76
C TYR A 377 -20.98 7.61 -28.84
N ALA A 378 -21.66 6.63 -29.44
CA ALA A 378 -21.04 5.76 -30.44
C ALA A 378 -20.43 6.52 -31.64
N ASP A 379 -21.11 7.57 -32.12
CA ASP A 379 -20.67 8.38 -33.26
C ASP A 379 -19.43 9.25 -32.98
N TYR A 380 -19.04 9.39 -31.70
CA TYR A 380 -17.81 10.08 -31.31
C TYR A 380 -16.54 9.29 -31.68
N PHE A 381 -16.68 7.96 -31.75
CA PHE A 381 -15.59 7.02 -32.01
C PHE A 381 -15.47 6.71 -33.51
N PRO A 382 -14.28 6.31 -33.99
CA PRO A 382 -14.14 5.85 -35.37
C PRO A 382 -14.98 4.60 -35.61
N PRO A 383 -15.53 4.41 -36.83
CA PRO A 383 -16.35 3.25 -37.16
C PRO A 383 -15.55 1.96 -37.05
N ASP A 384 -16.25 0.86 -36.74
CA ASP A 384 -15.66 -0.46 -36.57
C ASP A 384 -14.88 -0.88 -37.82
N ASP A 385 -13.73 -1.53 -37.60
CA ASP A 385 -12.93 -2.09 -38.68
C ASP A 385 -13.60 -3.39 -39.15
N THR A 386 -14.27 -3.36 -40.29
CA THR A 386 -14.95 -4.53 -40.87
C THR A 386 -13.98 -5.57 -41.43
N GLN A 387 -12.68 -5.24 -41.49
CA GLN A 387 -11.66 -6.20 -41.92
C GLN A 387 -11.24 -7.11 -40.75
N PRO A 388 -11.16 -8.44 -40.96
CA PRO A 388 -10.60 -9.34 -39.97
C PRO A 388 -9.13 -8.95 -39.72
N LEU A 389 -8.73 -8.91 -38.44
CA LEU A 389 -7.32 -8.78 -38.07
C LEU A 389 -6.59 -9.97 -38.71
N GLN A 390 -5.70 -9.72 -39.66
CA GLN A 390 -4.76 -10.75 -40.07
C GLN A 390 -3.70 -10.86 -38.96
N PRO A 391 -3.56 -12.01 -38.29
CA PRO A 391 -2.48 -12.20 -37.32
C PRO A 391 -1.15 -12.08 -38.06
N GLY A 392 -0.21 -11.31 -37.49
CA GLY A 392 1.13 -11.14 -38.05
C GLY A 392 1.24 -10.16 -39.21
N HIS A 393 0.63 -8.97 -39.12
CA HIS A 393 1.04 -7.86 -39.99
C HIS A 393 1.41 -6.65 -39.14
N CYS A 394 2.70 -6.41 -38.99
CA CYS A 394 3.18 -5.15 -38.46
C CYS A 394 3.05 -4.06 -39.53
N ARG A 395 2.02 -3.21 -39.42
CA ARG A 395 2.00 -1.97 -40.21
C ARG A 395 3.07 -1.02 -39.69
N ILE A 396 4.16 -0.96 -40.44
CA ILE A 396 5.16 0.11 -40.41
C ILE A 396 4.43 1.40 -40.78
N TYR A 397 4.42 2.39 -39.88
CA TYR A 397 4.15 3.77 -40.28
C TYR A 397 5.45 4.46 -40.68
#